data_AF-A0A952SZI2-F1
#
_entry.id   AF-A0A952SZI2-F1
#
_cell.length_a   1.000
_cell.length_b   1.000
_cell.length_c   1.000
_cell.angle_alpha   90.00
_cell.angle_beta   90.00
_cell.angle_gamma   90.00
#
_symmetry.space_group_name_H-M   'P 1'
#
loop_
_entity.id
_entity.type
_entity.pdbx_description
1 polymer ?
#
loop_
_entity_poly.entity_id
_entity_poly.type
_entity_poly.pdbx_seq_one_letter_code
_entity_poly.pdbx_strand_id
1 'polypeptide(L)'
;MVNRYYRKTSQGQQKETFETYVPRAIASISSLDTTLEDRSIMVMMQRLLPGQQTERFSVRRLDAQAQRLRDDLHIFALTAAPTIAELYDEGEFPGLSGLDHRAVDLWEPLLAIAAVIDASGRTGELTDRMTQLAGRLGGERAARSADDTNPAIVEVLSECLLFGSETRISTQDLAEKIRTRLGWEALTPKALSNRLHPLGLKSKRWREGTENRRGYVFTREQIDDLARRYTPESSGTTGT
;
A
#
# COMPACT_ATOMS: atom_id res chain seq x y z
N MET A 1 -10.02 -15.48 -4.89
CA MET A 1 -8.92 -15.03 -5.80
C MET A 1 -7.77 -16.02 -5.79
N VAL A 2 -7.47 -16.69 -6.92
CA VAL A 2 -6.32 -17.62 -6.99
C VAL A 2 -5.13 -16.90 -7.62
N ASN A 3 -4.07 -16.70 -6.84
CA ASN A 3 -2.89 -15.98 -7.30
C ASN A 3 -2.18 -16.81 -8.40
N ARG A 4 -2.10 -16.23 -9.59
CA ARG A 4 -1.42 -16.81 -10.76
C ARG A 4 0.05 -16.46 -10.69
N TYR A 5 0.89 -17.45 -10.44
CA TYR A 5 2.34 -17.31 -10.46
C TYR A 5 2.93 -18.06 -11.66
N TYR A 6 4.10 -17.63 -12.13
CA TYR A 6 4.78 -18.34 -13.21
C TYR A 6 5.75 -19.35 -12.62
N ARG A 7 5.57 -20.63 -12.95
CA ARG A 7 6.56 -21.66 -12.69
C ARG A 7 7.49 -21.77 -13.88
N LYS A 8 8.79 -21.68 -13.62
CA LYS A 8 9.82 -21.94 -14.63
C LYS A 8 10.04 -23.45 -14.73
N THR A 9 9.67 -24.03 -15.87
CA THR A 9 9.91 -25.45 -16.20
C THR A 9 11.07 -25.56 -17.19
N SER A 10 11.55 -26.78 -17.45
CA SER A 10 12.59 -27.06 -18.45
C SER A 10 12.17 -26.69 -19.88
N GLN A 11 10.87 -26.49 -20.14
CA GLN A 11 10.32 -26.12 -21.45
C GLN A 11 9.81 -24.67 -21.54
N GLY A 12 9.97 -23.84 -20.49
CA GLY A 12 9.58 -22.42 -20.53
C GLY A 12 8.92 -21.92 -19.24
N GLN A 13 8.16 -20.83 -19.32
CA GLN A 13 7.34 -20.33 -18.21
C GLN A 13 5.89 -20.77 -18.41
N GLN A 14 5.37 -21.58 -17.49
CA GLN A 14 3.94 -21.92 -17.45
C GLN A 14 3.24 -21.13 -16.34
N LYS A 15 2.03 -20.64 -16.63
CA LYS A 15 1.14 -20.04 -15.63
C LYS A 15 0.57 -21.16 -14.78
N GLU A 16 0.89 -21.16 -13.50
CA GLU A 16 0.38 -22.14 -12.54
C GLU A 16 -0.24 -21.38 -11.36
N THR A 17 -1.28 -21.98 -10.81
CA THR A 17 -2.09 -21.38 -9.77
C THR A 17 -1.70 -22.02 -8.45
N PHE A 18 -1.43 -21.22 -7.41
CA PHE A 18 -0.99 -21.73 -6.12
C PHE A 18 -1.89 -21.28 -4.97
N GLU A 19 -2.35 -22.23 -4.17
CA GLU A 19 -3.06 -21.99 -2.90
C GLU A 19 -2.05 -21.63 -1.80
N THR A 20 -1.43 -20.46 -1.95
CA THR A 20 -0.33 -20.01 -1.06
C THR A 20 -0.74 -18.87 -0.13
N TYR A 21 -1.99 -18.41 -0.25
CA TYR A 21 -2.48 -17.34 0.60
C TYR A 21 -2.62 -17.85 2.03
N VAL A 22 -1.97 -17.15 2.96
CA VAL A 22 -2.09 -17.41 4.39
C VAL A 22 -2.08 -16.07 5.12
N PRO A 23 -3.06 -15.80 5.99
CA PRO A 23 -3.03 -14.61 6.83
C PRO A 23 -1.85 -14.74 7.80
N ARG A 24 -1.06 -13.67 7.92
CA ARG A 24 0.08 -13.61 8.86
C ARG A 24 0.00 -12.33 9.67
N ALA A 25 0.23 -12.47 10.98
CA ALA A 25 0.48 -11.33 11.85
C ALA A 25 2.00 -11.11 11.95
N ILE A 26 2.45 -9.89 11.68
CA ILE A 26 3.84 -9.48 11.78
C ILE A 26 3.91 -8.37 12.82
N ALA A 27 4.82 -8.50 13.79
CA ALA A 27 5.11 -7.46 14.77
C ALA A 27 6.47 -6.85 14.46
N SER A 28 6.52 -5.51 14.39
CA SER A 28 7.75 -4.76 14.14
C SER A 28 7.83 -3.56 15.07
N ILE A 29 9.05 -3.20 15.49
CA ILE A 29 9.31 -1.99 16.26
C ILE A 29 9.41 -0.78 15.32
N SER A 30 9.95 -0.96 14.13
CA SER A 30 10.02 0.04 13.06
C SER A 30 8.87 -0.11 12.08
N SER A 31 8.68 0.88 11.20
CA SER A 31 7.77 0.73 10.05
C SER A 31 8.14 -0.49 9.20
N LEU A 32 7.13 -1.11 8.60
CA LEU A 32 7.34 -2.16 7.61
C LEU A 32 7.87 -1.55 6.31
N ASP A 33 8.43 -2.38 5.43
CA ASP A 33 8.69 -1.93 4.06
C ASP A 33 7.36 -1.59 3.37
N THR A 34 7.38 -0.63 2.44
CA THR A 34 6.20 -0.18 1.70
C THR A 34 5.42 -1.33 1.06
N THR A 35 6.12 -2.34 0.55
CA THR A 35 5.51 -3.50 -0.11
C THR A 35 4.68 -4.34 0.86
N LEU A 36 5.18 -4.56 2.08
CA LEU A 36 4.48 -5.27 3.15
C LEU A 36 3.39 -4.40 3.79
N GLU A 37 3.65 -3.12 4.00
CA GLU A 37 2.68 -2.17 4.54
C GLU A 37 1.44 -2.08 3.65
N ASP A 38 1.65 -2.01 2.33
CA ASP A 38 0.56 -1.98 1.36
C ASP A 38 -0.32 -3.22 1.37
N ARG A 39 0.20 -4.35 1.88
CA ARG A 39 -0.49 -5.64 1.93
C ARG A 39 -0.87 -6.04 3.35
N SER A 40 -0.91 -5.09 4.28
CA SER A 40 -1.19 -5.35 5.69
C SER A 40 -2.24 -4.40 6.24
N ILE A 41 -3.12 -4.92 7.10
CA ILE A 41 -3.94 -4.07 7.98
C ILE A 41 -3.07 -3.71 9.18
N MET A 42 -2.68 -2.44 9.26
CA MET A 42 -1.77 -1.96 10.30
C MET A 42 -2.51 -1.71 11.61
N VAL A 43 -2.07 -2.39 12.69
CA VAL A 43 -2.57 -2.17 14.05
C VAL A 43 -1.45 -1.56 14.88
N MET A 44 -1.60 -0.28 15.23
CA MET A 44 -0.59 0.44 16.00
C MET A 44 -0.70 0.12 17.48
N MET A 45 0.39 -0.38 18.07
CA MET A 45 0.47 -0.57 19.51
C MET A 45 0.71 0.77 20.21
N GLN A 46 -0.02 1.02 21.29
CA GLN A 46 0.15 2.20 22.12
C GLN A 46 1.00 1.89 23.35
N ARG A 47 1.82 2.86 23.77
CA ARG A 47 2.60 2.73 25.01
C ARG A 47 1.66 2.80 26.21
N LEU A 48 1.92 1.94 27.19
CA LEU A 48 1.21 1.95 28.47
C LEU A 48 1.50 3.27 29.20
N LEU A 49 0.45 3.92 29.72
CA LEU A 49 0.61 5.12 30.53
C LEU A 49 1.10 4.79 31.94
N PRO A 50 1.82 5.72 32.62
CA PRO A 50 2.16 5.54 34.03
C PRO A 50 0.91 5.28 34.88
N GLY A 51 0.90 4.18 35.63
CA GLY A 51 -0.22 3.80 36.49
C GLY A 51 -1.39 3.09 35.80
N GLN A 52 -1.40 2.97 34.47
CA GLN A 52 -2.40 2.18 33.76
C GLN A 52 -2.17 0.69 34.04
N GLN A 53 -3.17 0.01 34.60
CA GLN A 53 -3.12 -1.43 34.78
C GLN A 53 -3.60 -2.14 33.52
N THR A 54 -2.81 -3.09 33.04
CA THR A 54 -3.18 -4.02 31.96
C THR A 54 -2.96 -5.44 32.43
N GLU A 55 -3.78 -6.36 31.93
CA GLU A 55 -3.56 -7.78 32.22
C GLU A 55 -2.25 -8.23 31.58
N ARG A 56 -1.41 -8.92 32.37
CA ARG A 56 -0.18 -9.51 31.86
C ARG A 56 -0.52 -10.64 30.88
N PHE A 57 -0.05 -10.50 29.64
CA PHE A 57 -0.10 -11.58 28.66
C PHE A 57 0.68 -12.81 29.17
N SER A 58 0.01 -13.95 29.22
CA SER A 58 0.59 -15.20 29.69
C SER A 58 0.07 -16.36 28.86
N VAL A 59 0.92 -16.87 27.96
CA VAL A 59 0.59 -17.99 27.05
C VAL A 59 -0.01 -19.16 27.83
N ARG A 60 0.61 -19.60 28.94
CA ARG A 60 0.11 -20.70 29.77
C ARG A 60 -1.30 -20.46 30.32
N ARG A 61 -1.68 -19.22 30.62
CA ARG A 61 -3.02 -18.89 31.15
C ARG A 61 -4.05 -18.85 30.02
N LEU A 62 -3.64 -18.38 28.85
CA LEU A 62 -4.50 -18.18 27.69
C LEU A 62 -4.64 -19.43 26.83
N ASP A 63 -3.75 -20.42 26.94
CA ASP A 63 -3.68 -21.55 26.02
C ASP A 63 -5.02 -22.31 25.90
N ALA A 64 -5.65 -22.61 27.03
CA ALA A 64 -6.95 -23.29 27.05
C ALA A 64 -8.08 -22.42 26.45
N GLN A 65 -8.04 -21.10 26.65
CA GLN A 65 -9.02 -20.18 26.05
C GLN A 65 -8.78 -20.03 24.54
N ALA A 66 -7.51 -19.92 24.14
CA ALA A 66 -7.10 -19.83 22.75
C ALA A 66 -7.41 -21.11 21.98
N GLN A 67 -7.25 -22.29 22.60
CA GLN A 67 -7.64 -23.56 21.98
C GLN A 67 -9.14 -23.62 21.74
N ARG A 68 -9.97 -23.26 22.72
CA ARG A 68 -11.43 -23.20 22.52
C ARG A 68 -11.81 -22.24 21.39
N LEU A 69 -11.20 -21.06 21.36
CA LEU A 69 -11.44 -20.11 20.27
C LEU A 69 -11.02 -20.68 18.90
N ARG A 70 -9.90 -21.40 18.83
CA ARG A 70 -9.48 -22.09 17.58
C ARG A 70 -10.51 -23.13 17.14
N ASP A 71 -11.03 -23.92 18.07
CA ASP A 71 -12.02 -24.95 17.79
C ASP A 71 -13.33 -24.31 17.29
N ASP A 72 -13.81 -23.26 17.96
CA ASP A 72 -15.00 -22.51 17.58
C ASP A 72 -14.85 -21.87 16.18
N LEU A 73 -13.71 -21.23 15.91
CA LEU A 73 -13.40 -20.65 14.61
C LEU A 73 -13.28 -21.71 13.52
N HIS A 74 -12.74 -22.89 13.84
CA HIS A 74 -12.61 -24.00 12.89
C HIS A 74 -14.00 -24.54 12.51
N ILE A 75 -14.87 -24.77 13.49
CA ILE A 75 -16.26 -25.20 13.25
C ILE A 75 -17.00 -24.15 12.43
N PHE A 76 -16.89 -22.87 12.81
CA PHE A 76 -17.48 -21.77 12.04
C PHE A 76 -17.01 -21.81 10.58
N ALA A 77 -15.69 -21.89 10.35
CA ALA A 77 -15.13 -21.92 8.99
C ALA A 77 -15.66 -23.11 8.18
N LEU A 78 -15.73 -24.32 8.74
CA LEU A 78 -16.26 -25.50 8.03
C LEU A 78 -17.74 -25.32 7.64
N THR A 79 -18.52 -24.65 8.46
CA THR A 79 -19.97 -24.46 8.21
C THR A 79 -20.28 -23.27 7.31
N ALA A 80 -19.53 -22.18 7.46
CA ALA A 80 -19.81 -20.90 6.80
C ALA A 80 -19.00 -20.67 5.52
N ALA A 81 -17.93 -21.45 5.27
CA ALA A 81 -17.04 -21.23 4.13
C ALA A 81 -17.75 -21.11 2.77
N PRO A 82 -18.74 -21.96 2.42
CA PRO A 82 -19.45 -21.82 1.13
C PRO A 82 -20.16 -20.47 1.00
N THR A 83 -20.88 -20.05 2.04
CA THR A 83 -21.62 -18.78 2.06
C THR A 83 -20.68 -17.57 2.07
N ILE A 84 -19.56 -17.65 2.80
CA ILE A 84 -18.53 -16.61 2.79
C ILE A 84 -17.93 -16.47 1.39
N ALA A 85 -17.64 -17.60 0.71
CA ALA A 85 -17.08 -17.59 -0.63
C ALA A 85 -18.05 -17.01 -1.65
N GLU A 86 -19.33 -17.41 -1.61
CA GLU A 86 -20.39 -16.86 -2.47
C GLU A 86 -20.53 -15.35 -2.27
N LEU A 87 -20.64 -14.87 -1.01
CA LEU A 87 -20.71 -13.44 -0.72
C LEU A 87 -19.45 -12.68 -1.09
N TYR A 88 -18.28 -13.30 -1.02
CA TYR A 88 -17.04 -12.66 -1.44
C TYR A 88 -16.94 -12.55 -2.98
N ASP A 89 -17.38 -13.58 -3.71
CA ASP A 89 -17.31 -13.61 -5.17
C ASP A 89 -18.41 -12.75 -5.83
N GLU A 90 -19.60 -12.67 -5.21
CA GLU A 90 -20.76 -11.91 -5.71
C GLU A 90 -20.89 -10.51 -5.10
N GLY A 91 -20.35 -10.31 -3.89
CA GLY A 91 -20.58 -9.11 -3.09
C GLY A 91 -19.74 -7.93 -3.54
N GLU A 92 -20.39 -6.86 -3.96
CA GLU A 92 -19.80 -5.54 -3.91
C GLU A 92 -19.93 -5.00 -2.47
N PHE A 93 -18.85 -4.43 -1.94
CA PHE A 93 -18.85 -3.72 -0.66
C PHE A 93 -18.73 -2.21 -0.92
N PRO A 94 -19.84 -1.47 -1.19
CA PRO A 94 -19.78 -0.07 -1.61
C PRO A 94 -19.04 0.84 -0.62
N GLY A 95 -19.07 0.50 0.67
CA GLY A 95 -18.35 1.23 1.72
C GLY A 95 -16.82 1.21 1.59
N LEU A 96 -16.25 0.38 0.70
CA LEU A 96 -14.83 0.34 0.38
C LEU A 96 -14.46 1.16 -0.87
N SER A 97 -15.41 1.74 -1.58
CA SER A 97 -15.18 2.44 -2.88
C SER A 97 -14.18 3.60 -2.83
N GLY A 98 -14.00 4.23 -1.66
CA GLY A 98 -13.03 5.30 -1.44
C GLY A 98 -11.61 4.82 -1.09
N LEU A 99 -11.38 3.51 -1.02
CA LEU A 99 -10.10 2.92 -0.65
C LEU A 99 -9.28 2.51 -1.88
N ASP A 100 -7.96 2.44 -1.73
CA ASP A 100 -7.09 1.91 -2.78
C ASP A 100 -7.31 0.41 -2.97
N HIS A 101 -6.98 -0.11 -4.16
CA HIS A 101 -7.18 -1.53 -4.51
C HIS A 101 -6.56 -2.50 -3.49
N ARG A 102 -5.43 -2.15 -2.85
CA ARG A 102 -4.81 -3.05 -1.87
C ARG A 102 -5.59 -3.09 -0.56
N ALA A 103 -6.12 -1.94 -0.14
CA ALA A 103 -7.00 -1.90 1.02
C ALA A 103 -8.29 -2.68 0.73
N VAL A 104 -8.88 -2.52 -0.46
CA VAL A 104 -10.04 -3.30 -0.89
C VAL A 104 -9.75 -4.81 -0.80
N ASP A 105 -8.66 -5.28 -1.41
CA ASP A 105 -8.22 -6.69 -1.37
C ASP A 105 -8.09 -7.25 0.07
N LEU A 106 -7.76 -6.40 1.05
CA LEU A 106 -7.61 -6.79 2.46
C LEU A 106 -8.94 -6.83 3.22
N TRP A 107 -9.85 -5.89 2.93
CA TRP A 107 -11.08 -5.70 3.70
C TRP A 107 -12.26 -6.49 3.17
N GLU A 108 -12.38 -6.71 1.86
CA GLU A 108 -13.46 -7.51 1.26
C GLU A 108 -13.67 -8.87 1.93
N PRO A 109 -12.65 -9.74 2.10
CA PRO A 109 -12.86 -11.03 2.74
C PRO A 109 -13.29 -10.91 4.21
N LEU A 110 -12.86 -9.85 4.92
CA LEU A 110 -13.26 -9.59 6.30
C LEU A 110 -14.71 -9.10 6.38
N LEU A 111 -15.14 -8.28 5.43
CA LEU A 111 -16.54 -7.83 5.34
C LEU A 111 -17.48 -8.95 4.93
N ALA A 112 -17.06 -9.86 4.03
CA ALA A 112 -17.83 -11.06 3.72
C ALA A 112 -18.06 -11.93 4.97
N ILE A 113 -17.01 -12.16 5.77
CA ILE A 113 -17.12 -12.86 7.06
C ILE A 113 -18.06 -12.11 8.01
N ALA A 114 -17.92 -10.79 8.12
CA ALA A 114 -18.77 -9.97 8.99
C ALA A 114 -20.25 -10.04 8.58
N ALA A 115 -20.55 -9.98 7.28
CA ALA A 115 -21.90 -10.06 6.75
C ALA A 115 -22.57 -11.41 7.08
N VAL A 116 -21.83 -12.52 6.96
CA VAL A 116 -22.33 -13.85 7.36
C VAL A 116 -22.62 -13.90 8.86
N ILE A 117 -21.75 -13.29 9.69
CA ILE A 117 -21.97 -13.23 11.14
C ILE A 117 -23.21 -12.39 11.46
N ASP A 118 -23.40 -11.25 10.82
CA ASP A 118 -24.57 -10.40 11.04
C ASP A 118 -25.86 -11.08 10.58
N ALA A 119 -25.83 -11.77 9.44
CA ALA A 119 -26.96 -12.57 8.93
C ALA A 119 -27.36 -13.71 9.88
N SER A 120 -26.42 -14.21 10.72
CA SER A 120 -26.73 -15.20 11.76
C SER A 120 -27.52 -14.63 12.95
N GLY A 121 -27.77 -13.31 12.99
CA GLY A 121 -28.60 -12.63 13.99
C GLY A 121 -27.89 -12.31 15.31
N ARG A 122 -26.55 -12.38 15.37
CA ARG A 122 -25.79 -12.19 16.62
C ARG A 122 -25.43 -10.73 16.93
N THR A 123 -25.20 -9.91 15.91
CA THR A 123 -24.70 -8.53 16.07
C THR A 123 -25.43 -7.51 15.21
N GLY A 124 -25.71 -7.83 13.94
CA GLY A 124 -26.39 -6.94 12.99
C GLY A 124 -25.58 -5.71 12.54
N GLU A 125 -24.52 -5.34 13.26
CA GLU A 125 -23.76 -4.10 13.07
C GLU A 125 -22.26 -4.33 12.79
N LEU A 126 -21.79 -5.58 12.74
CA LEU A 126 -20.36 -5.88 12.62
C LEU A 126 -19.82 -5.40 11.27
N THR A 127 -20.58 -5.60 10.20
CA THR A 127 -20.23 -5.20 8.83
C THR A 127 -20.05 -3.69 8.72
N ASP A 128 -20.97 -2.92 9.29
CA ASP A 128 -20.89 -1.45 9.29
C ASP A 128 -19.70 -0.95 10.11
N ARG A 129 -19.46 -1.54 11.28
CA ARG A 129 -18.31 -1.19 12.13
C ARG A 129 -16.98 -1.48 11.46
N MET A 130 -16.87 -2.63 10.78
CA MET A 130 -15.67 -3.01 10.03
C MET A 130 -15.47 -2.11 8.81
N THR A 131 -16.55 -1.70 8.13
CA THR A 131 -16.50 -0.75 7.02
C THR A 131 -16.00 0.62 7.47
N GLN A 132 -16.51 1.14 8.58
CA GLN A 132 -16.04 2.40 9.17
C GLN A 132 -14.56 2.30 9.58
N LEU A 133 -14.15 1.16 10.15
CA LEU A 133 -12.76 0.91 10.51
C LEU A 133 -11.85 0.87 9.27
N ALA A 134 -12.29 0.24 8.19
CA ALA A 134 -11.59 0.20 6.92
C ALA A 134 -11.39 1.61 6.35
N GLY A 135 -12.45 2.43 6.35
CA GLY A 135 -12.39 3.84 5.95
C GLY A 135 -11.37 4.65 6.77
N ARG A 136 -11.42 4.54 8.09
CA ARG A 136 -10.48 5.25 8.98
C ARG A 136 -9.03 4.83 8.76
N LEU A 137 -8.76 3.52 8.74
CA LEU A 137 -7.39 3.01 8.54
C LEU A 137 -6.88 3.27 7.13
N GLY A 138 -7.76 3.27 6.12
CA GLY A 138 -7.45 3.70 4.76
C GLY A 138 -7.07 5.17 4.69
N GLY A 139 -7.81 6.06 5.37
CA GLY A 139 -7.46 7.47 5.49
C GLY A 139 -6.12 7.70 6.19
N GLU A 140 -5.83 6.98 7.27
CA GLU A 140 -4.53 7.03 7.96
C GLU A 140 -3.37 6.50 7.10
N ARG A 141 -3.63 5.49 6.25
CA ARG A 141 -2.64 4.99 5.28
C ARG A 141 -2.39 6.03 4.20
N ALA A 142 -3.43 6.63 3.63
CA ALA A 142 -3.30 7.72 2.65
C ALA A 142 -2.57 8.93 3.24
N ALA A 143 -2.79 9.26 4.53
CA ALA A 143 -2.07 10.33 5.22
C ALA A 143 -0.61 9.99 5.49
N ARG A 144 -0.26 8.73 5.80
CA ARG A 144 1.13 8.26 5.88
C ARG A 144 1.81 8.27 4.52
N SER A 145 1.06 7.94 3.48
CA SER A 145 1.46 8.14 2.08
C SER A 145 1.36 9.61 1.63
N ALA A 146 0.87 10.56 2.42
CA ALA A 146 0.95 11.99 2.10
C ALA A 146 2.30 12.59 2.55
N ASP A 147 3.07 11.84 3.34
CA ASP A 147 4.53 11.99 3.50
C ASP A 147 5.28 11.43 2.26
N ASP A 148 4.55 10.96 1.23
CA ASP A 148 5.11 10.60 -0.06
C ASP A 148 5.58 11.86 -0.78
N THR A 149 6.88 11.98 -0.91
CA THR A 149 7.55 13.07 -1.62
C THR A 149 7.36 12.99 -3.14
N ASN A 150 6.72 11.93 -3.68
CA ASN A 150 6.54 11.74 -5.11
C ASN A 150 5.82 12.89 -5.84
N PRO A 151 4.70 13.47 -5.34
CA PRO A 151 4.05 14.61 -6.01
C PRO A 151 5.01 15.79 -6.14
N ALA A 152 5.76 16.09 -5.07
CA ALA A 152 6.71 17.19 -5.06
C ALA A 152 7.97 16.91 -5.91
N ILE A 153 8.40 15.64 -6.02
CA ILE A 153 9.44 15.23 -6.98
C ILE A 153 8.94 15.41 -8.42
N VAL A 154 7.69 15.03 -8.70
CA VAL A 154 7.08 15.17 -10.03
C VAL A 154 6.96 16.65 -10.42
N GLU A 155 6.60 17.54 -9.50
CA GLU A 155 6.66 19.00 -9.73
C GLU A 155 8.05 19.46 -10.18
N VAL A 156 9.11 19.04 -9.48
CA VAL A 156 10.49 19.38 -9.86
C VAL A 156 10.85 18.83 -11.25
N LEU A 157 10.36 17.64 -11.61
CA LEU A 157 10.58 17.07 -12.94
C LEU A 157 9.84 17.86 -14.02
N SER A 158 8.62 18.34 -13.75
CA SER A 158 7.84 19.21 -14.63
C SER A 158 8.55 20.56 -14.84
N GLU A 159 9.11 21.14 -13.77
CA GLU A 159 9.92 22.36 -13.86
C GLU A 159 11.14 22.19 -14.76
N CYS A 160 11.78 21.01 -14.73
CA CYS A 160 12.92 20.70 -15.60
C CYS A 160 12.55 20.65 -17.09
N LEU A 161 11.26 20.55 -17.43
CA LEU A 161 10.75 20.48 -18.80
C LEU A 161 10.17 21.80 -19.30
N LEU A 162 10.11 22.88 -18.51
CA LEU A 162 9.35 24.11 -18.84
C LEU A 162 9.52 24.60 -20.28
N PHE A 163 10.72 24.50 -20.85
CA PHE A 163 11.06 25.00 -22.18
C PHE A 163 11.26 23.93 -23.27
N GLY A 164 10.89 22.66 -23.02
CA GLY A 164 11.13 21.56 -23.98
C GLY A 164 10.19 20.36 -23.84
N SER A 165 10.26 19.45 -24.82
CA SER A 165 9.55 18.16 -24.84
C SER A 165 10.38 16.99 -24.30
N GLU A 166 11.70 17.14 -24.23
CA GLU A 166 12.64 16.19 -23.60
C GLU A 166 13.67 16.98 -22.79
N THR A 167 14.01 16.49 -21.60
CA THR A 167 15.11 17.04 -20.79
C THR A 167 16.14 15.96 -20.50
N ARG A 168 17.41 16.37 -20.52
CA ARG A 168 18.56 15.60 -20.03
C ARG A 168 19.16 16.34 -18.85
N ILE A 169 19.23 15.70 -17.69
CA ILE A 169 19.74 16.31 -16.47
C ILE A 169 20.69 15.36 -15.76
N SER A 170 21.84 15.85 -15.31
CA SER A 170 22.82 15.03 -14.59
C SER A 170 22.22 14.53 -13.26
N THR A 171 22.74 13.41 -12.75
CA THR A 171 22.32 12.90 -11.44
C THR A 171 22.57 13.92 -10.33
N GLN A 172 23.65 14.71 -10.44
CA GLN A 172 24.02 15.72 -9.47
C GLN A 172 23.05 16.91 -9.49
N ASP A 173 22.75 17.45 -10.68
CA ASP A 173 21.87 18.62 -10.81
C ASP A 173 20.43 18.29 -10.43
N LEU A 174 19.95 17.10 -10.78
CA LEU A 174 18.61 16.68 -10.39
C LEU A 174 18.51 16.46 -8.87
N ALA A 175 19.56 15.88 -8.26
CA ALA A 175 19.62 15.74 -6.80
C ALA A 175 19.58 17.10 -6.10
N GLU A 176 20.31 18.08 -6.63
CA GLU A 176 20.36 19.45 -6.11
C GLU A 176 19.01 20.16 -6.17
N LYS A 177 18.31 20.05 -7.31
CA LYS A 177 16.98 20.63 -7.50
C LYS A 177 15.96 20.06 -6.52
N ILE A 178 15.90 18.73 -6.40
CA ILE A 178 14.99 18.04 -5.48
C ILE A 178 15.32 18.43 -4.03
N ARG A 179 16.62 18.44 -3.68
CA ARG A 179 17.07 18.83 -2.35
C ARG A 179 16.60 20.23 -1.97
N THR A 180 16.84 21.19 -2.87
CA THR A 180 16.50 22.60 -2.65
C THR A 180 15.00 22.80 -2.52
N ARG A 181 14.20 22.15 -3.38
CA ARG A 181 12.73 22.28 -3.35
C ARG A 181 12.12 21.69 -2.09
N LEU A 182 12.62 20.53 -1.64
CA LEU A 182 12.05 19.77 -0.53
C LEU A 182 12.71 20.02 0.82
N GLY A 183 13.73 20.89 0.88
CA GLY A 183 14.47 21.20 2.10
C GLY A 183 15.25 20.02 2.68
N TRP A 184 15.74 19.10 1.84
CA TRP A 184 16.52 17.95 2.32
C TRP A 184 17.96 18.36 2.65
N GLU A 185 18.55 17.82 3.71
CA GLU A 185 19.95 18.14 4.05
C GLU A 185 20.95 17.47 3.09
N ALA A 186 20.67 16.22 2.68
CA ALA A 186 21.50 15.46 1.74
C ALA A 186 20.68 14.45 0.92
N LEU A 187 20.99 14.34 -0.38
CA LEU A 187 20.40 13.35 -1.27
C LEU A 187 21.50 12.63 -2.05
N THR A 188 21.80 11.39 -1.66
CA THR A 188 22.83 10.59 -2.36
C THR A 188 22.33 10.11 -3.73
N PRO A 189 23.22 9.87 -4.71
CA PRO A 189 22.84 9.30 -6.01
C PRO A 189 22.05 7.99 -5.90
N LYS A 190 22.36 7.15 -4.89
CA LYS A 190 21.65 5.90 -4.65
C LYS A 190 20.25 6.13 -4.10
N ALA A 191 20.09 7.07 -3.18
CA ALA A 191 18.79 7.46 -2.66
C ALA A 191 17.91 8.09 -3.77
N LEU A 192 18.47 8.96 -4.60
CA LEU A 192 17.77 9.51 -5.77
C LEU A 192 17.31 8.40 -6.73
N SER A 193 18.20 7.44 -7.05
CA SER A 193 17.85 6.32 -7.93
C SER A 193 16.76 5.43 -7.33
N ASN A 194 16.74 5.21 -6.01
CA ASN A 194 15.71 4.40 -5.37
C ASN A 194 14.34 5.09 -5.39
N ARG A 195 14.29 6.44 -5.39
CA ARG A 195 13.05 7.22 -5.50
C ARG A 195 12.53 7.33 -6.94
N LEU A 196 13.43 7.47 -7.92
CA LEU A 196 13.04 7.64 -9.33
C LEU A 196 12.74 6.33 -10.04
N HIS A 197 13.33 5.21 -9.62
CA HIS A 197 13.11 3.91 -10.26
C HIS A 197 11.62 3.43 -10.21
N PRO A 198 10.89 3.56 -9.08
CA PRO A 198 9.45 3.29 -9.03
C PRO A 198 8.62 4.14 -9.98
N LEU A 199 9.03 5.39 -10.23
CA LEU A 199 8.40 6.30 -11.20
C LEU A 199 8.73 5.96 -12.67
N GLY A 200 9.41 4.83 -12.92
CA GLY A 200 9.83 4.42 -14.25
C GLY A 200 11.08 5.13 -14.80
N LEU A 201 11.70 6.01 -14.00
CA LEU A 201 12.85 6.81 -14.40
C LEU A 201 14.17 6.15 -13.99
N LYS A 202 14.95 5.73 -15.00
CA LYS A 202 16.25 5.07 -14.80
C LYS A 202 17.40 5.96 -15.27
N SER A 203 18.49 5.96 -14.53
CA SER A 203 19.69 6.71 -14.93
C SER A 203 20.30 6.14 -16.22
N LYS A 204 20.62 6.99 -17.19
CA LYS A 204 21.33 6.66 -18.42
C LYS A 204 22.73 7.29 -18.40
N ARG A 205 23.62 6.76 -19.22
CA ARG A 205 24.93 7.36 -19.52
C ARG A 205 24.88 7.93 -20.93
N TRP A 206 25.43 9.12 -21.11
CA TRP A 206 25.61 9.72 -22.43
C TRP A 206 26.93 10.48 -22.48
N ARG A 207 27.35 10.83 -23.69
CA ARG A 207 28.54 11.64 -23.93
C ARG A 207 28.12 13.07 -24.23
N GLU A 208 28.73 14.02 -23.53
CA GLU A 208 28.54 15.46 -23.72
C GLU A 208 29.90 16.06 -24.03
N GLY A 209 30.17 16.30 -25.31
CA GLY A 209 31.51 16.65 -25.80
C GLY A 209 32.55 15.55 -25.51
N THR A 210 33.55 15.87 -24.69
CA THR A 210 34.61 14.95 -24.26
C THR A 210 34.29 14.21 -22.96
N GLU A 211 33.25 14.61 -22.22
CA GLU A 211 32.91 14.04 -20.92
C GLU A 211 31.84 12.95 -21.02
N ASN A 212 31.99 11.90 -20.21
CA ASN A 212 30.94 10.91 -19.98
C ASN A 212 30.08 11.34 -18.79
N ARG A 213 28.80 11.62 -19.05
CA ARG A 213 27.83 12.03 -18.03
C ARG A 213 26.92 10.86 -17.66
N ARG A 214 26.37 10.91 -16.44
CA ARG A 214 25.31 10.03 -15.96
C ARG A 214 24.18 10.89 -15.40
N GLY A 215 22.94 10.53 -15.74
CA GLY A 215 21.78 11.30 -15.31
C GLY A 215 20.48 10.71 -15.85
N TYR A 216 19.45 11.53 -15.94
CA TYR A 216 18.11 11.11 -16.33
C TYR A 216 17.70 11.79 -17.63
N VAL A 217 16.97 11.03 -18.45
CA VAL A 217 16.35 11.50 -19.70
C VAL A 217 14.88 11.13 -19.61
N PHE A 218 14.02 12.14 -19.67
CA PHE A 218 12.57 11.99 -19.59
C PHE A 218 11.87 12.99 -20.50
N THR A 219 10.71 12.59 -21.02
CA THR A 219 9.90 13.42 -21.92
C THR A 219 8.72 14.06 -21.19
N ARG A 220 8.15 15.08 -21.82
CA ARG A 220 6.94 15.74 -21.30
C ARG A 220 5.78 14.78 -21.16
N GLU A 221 5.57 13.89 -22.12
CA GLU A 221 4.49 12.89 -22.05
C GLU A 221 4.65 11.97 -20.83
N GLN A 222 5.89 11.58 -20.49
CA GLN A 222 6.16 10.76 -19.32
C GLN A 222 5.88 11.50 -18.01
N ILE A 223 6.26 12.78 -17.93
CA ILE A 223 6.07 13.56 -16.71
C ILE A 223 4.61 14.01 -16.54
N ASP A 224 3.90 14.35 -17.63
CA ASP A 224 2.48 14.67 -17.60
C ASP A 224 1.64 13.47 -17.13
N ASP A 225 1.99 12.25 -17.55
CA ASP A 225 1.37 11.01 -17.04
C ASP A 225 1.64 10.83 -15.54
N LEU A 226 2.86 11.05 -15.06
CA LEU A 226 3.18 11.03 -13.63
C LEU A 226 2.43 12.12 -12.86
N ALA A 227 2.31 13.34 -13.40
CA ALA A 227 1.58 14.43 -12.76
C ALA A 227 0.10 14.08 -12.57
N ARG A 228 -0.55 13.48 -13.57
CA ARG A 228 -1.94 12.99 -13.46
C ARG A 228 -2.11 11.90 -12.40
N ARG A 229 -1.08 11.09 -12.17
CA ARG A 229 -1.11 9.97 -11.21
C ARG A 229 -0.86 10.40 -9.76
N TYR A 230 0.03 11.37 -9.57
CA TYR A 230 0.53 11.75 -8.25
C TYR A 230 0.01 13.11 -7.76
N THR A 231 -0.53 13.93 -8.64
CA THR A 231 -1.09 15.24 -8.31
C THR A 231 -2.55 15.28 -8.77
N PRO A 232 -3.52 14.84 -7.95
CA PRO A 232 -4.93 15.00 -8.30
C PRO A 232 -5.26 16.50 -8.38
N GLU A 233 -6.04 16.89 -9.40
CA GLU A 233 -6.62 18.23 -9.46
C GLU A 233 -7.46 18.44 -8.20
N SER A 234 -7.11 19.46 -7.41
CA SER A 234 -7.95 19.92 -6.33
C SER A 234 -9.34 20.20 -6.91
N SER A 235 -10.32 19.38 -6.57
CA SER A 235 -11.72 19.64 -6.87
C SER A 235 -12.07 20.98 -6.24
N GLY A 236 -12.07 22.03 -7.06
CA GLY A 236 -12.53 23.35 -6.69
C GLY A 236 -13.98 23.25 -6.26
N THR A 237 -14.21 23.24 -4.95
CA THR A 237 -15.50 23.65 -4.40
C THR A 237 -15.61 25.16 -4.66
N THR A 238 -16.10 25.51 -5.84
CA THR A 238 -16.66 26.83 -6.08
C THR A 238 -17.99 26.85 -5.34
N GLY A 239 -17.96 27.29 -4.09
CA GLY A 239 -19.14 27.67 -3.36
C GLY A 239 -19.71 28.94 -3.98
N THR A 240 -20.91 28.82 -4.55
CA THR A 240 -21.90 29.90 -4.68
C THR A 240 -23.18 29.42 -4.06
#